data_AF-A0A927N0Y1-F1
#
_entry.id   AF-A0A927N0Y1-F1
#
_cell.length_a   1.000
_cell.length_b   1.000
_cell.length_c   1.000
_cell.angle_alpha   90.00
_cell.angle_beta   90.00
_cell.angle_gamma   90.00
#
_symmetry.space_group_name_H-M   'P 1'
#
loop_
_entity.id
_entity.type
_entity.pdbx_description
1 polymer ?
#
loop_
_entity_poly.entity_id
_entity_poly.type
_entity_poly.pdbx_seq_one_letter_code
_entity_poly.pdbx_strand_id
1 'polypeptide(L)'
;MEFTKSICPLCKTPIDAQVNIRKNKVYLRKRCRDHGGFEALVYGDAEEYLSSARFNKPGTIPLTFQTDVRDGCPSDCGLCPEHKQHACLGIIEVNTGCNLDWPICFADSGHHSDGYSITHEQCARMLDAFVACEGEAEVVMFSGGEPTIHKHIWTSST
;
A
#
# COMPACT_ATOMS: atom_id res chain seq x y z
N MET A 1 0.70 -20.67 15.57
CA MET A 1 -0.41 -20.99 14.65
C MET A 1 0.06 -20.89 13.22
N GLU A 2 0.69 -19.79 12.85
CA GLU A 2 1.26 -19.59 11.51
C GLU A 2 2.61 -18.86 11.60
N PHE A 3 3.48 -19.12 10.62
CA PHE A 3 4.69 -18.35 10.38
C PHE A 3 4.39 -17.28 9.34
N THR A 4 4.92 -16.09 9.55
CA THR A 4 4.75 -14.94 8.67
C THR A 4 6.01 -14.08 8.66
N LYS A 5 6.03 -13.04 7.83
CA LYS A 5 7.06 -12.02 7.85
C LYS A 5 6.54 -10.77 8.57
N SER A 6 7.47 -10.00 9.12
CA SER A 6 7.18 -8.68 9.69
C SER A 6 8.38 -7.76 9.44
N ILE A 7 8.27 -6.53 9.91
CA ILE A 7 9.32 -5.52 9.80
C ILE A 7 9.88 -5.22 11.20
N CYS A 8 11.21 -5.14 11.30
CA CYS A 8 11.86 -4.67 12.53
C CYS A 8 11.41 -3.22 12.82
N PRO A 9 10.91 -2.91 14.02
CA PRO A 9 10.45 -1.55 14.31
C PRO A 9 11.57 -0.50 14.30
N LEU A 10 12.83 -0.93 14.46
CA LEU A 10 14.01 -0.06 14.50
C LEU A 10 14.68 0.08 13.13
N CYS A 11 15.27 -0.99 12.59
CA CYS A 11 16.01 -0.92 11.32
C CYS A 11 15.18 -1.11 10.05
N LYS A 12 13.88 -1.37 10.18
CA LYS A 12 12.94 -1.58 9.06
C LYS A 12 13.26 -2.75 8.11
N THR A 13 14.22 -3.61 8.46
CA THR A 13 14.51 -4.83 7.71
C THR A 13 13.39 -5.87 7.87
N PRO A 14 13.06 -6.63 6.81
CA PRO A 14 12.21 -7.81 6.90
C PRO A 14 12.77 -8.87 7.86
N ILE A 15 11.91 -9.42 8.71
CA ILE A 15 12.26 -10.42 9.73
C ILE A 15 11.18 -11.49 9.86
N ASP A 16 11.57 -12.68 10.32
CA ASP A 16 10.61 -13.74 10.62
C ASP A 16 9.75 -13.42 11.84
N ALA A 17 8.48 -13.80 11.75
CA ALA A 17 7.49 -13.62 12.77
C ALA A 17 6.57 -14.83 12.87
N GLN A 18 5.90 -14.95 14.01
CA GLN A 18 4.97 -16.03 14.30
C GLN A 18 3.76 -15.49 15.05
N VAL A 19 2.58 -15.88 14.58
CA VAL A 19 1.31 -15.61 15.28
C VAL A 19 1.05 -16.75 16.25
N ASN A 20 0.89 -16.43 17.52
CA ASN A 20 0.76 -17.38 18.62
C ASN A 20 -0.41 -17.04 19.55
N ILE A 21 -1.04 -18.07 20.11
CA ILE A 21 -2.05 -17.91 21.17
C ILE A 21 -1.38 -18.09 22.52
N ARG A 22 -1.63 -17.16 23.45
CA ARG A 22 -1.21 -17.27 24.85
C ARG A 22 -2.28 -16.64 25.75
N LYS A 23 -2.78 -17.38 26.74
CA LYS A 23 -3.79 -16.89 27.70
C LYS A 23 -5.02 -16.26 27.00
N ASN A 24 -5.64 -17.01 26.07
CA ASN A 24 -6.77 -16.60 25.23
C ASN A 24 -6.57 -15.31 24.40
N LYS A 25 -5.32 -14.95 24.10
CA LYS A 25 -4.97 -13.75 23.31
C LYS A 25 -4.05 -14.12 22.17
N VAL A 26 -4.13 -13.39 21.06
CA VAL A 26 -3.30 -13.59 19.87
C VAL A 26 -2.16 -12.58 19.86
N TYR A 27 -0.93 -13.06 19.73
CA TYR A 27 0.28 -12.24 19.71
C TYR A 27 1.09 -12.48 18.44
N LEU A 28 1.65 -11.41 17.88
CA LEU A 28 2.68 -11.47 16.86
C LEU A 28 4.03 -11.36 17.54
N ARG A 29 4.81 -12.44 17.51
CA ARG A 29 6.19 -12.47 17.99
C ARG A 29 7.13 -12.39 16.80
N LYS A 30 8.14 -11.54 16.85
CA LYS A 30 9.14 -11.37 15.78
C LYS A 30 10.52 -11.17 16.38
N ARG A 31 11.57 -11.55 15.65
CA ARG A 31 12.95 -11.41 16.15
C ARG A 31 13.86 -10.82 15.07
N CYS A 32 14.47 -9.69 15.37
CA CYS A 32 15.53 -9.10 14.58
C CYS A 32 16.89 -9.64 15.07
N ARG A 33 17.80 -9.89 14.12
CA ARG A 33 19.17 -10.33 14.44
C ARG A 33 19.92 -9.31 15.30
N ASP A 34 19.74 -8.02 15.00
CA ASP A 34 20.49 -6.94 15.65
C ASP A 34 19.76 -6.34 16.86
N HIS A 35 18.42 -6.34 16.83
CA HIS A 35 17.58 -5.65 17.83
C HIS A 35 16.80 -6.58 18.76
N GLY A 36 16.96 -7.90 18.63
CA GLY A 36 16.34 -8.87 19.53
C GLY A 36 14.84 -9.13 19.25
N GLY A 37 14.14 -9.58 20.29
CA GLY A 37 12.75 -10.03 20.20
C GLY A 37 11.74 -8.93 20.46
N PHE A 38 10.66 -8.91 19.68
CA PHE A 38 9.50 -8.05 19.86
C PHE A 38 8.23 -8.89 19.93
N GLU A 39 7.24 -8.40 20.66
CA GLU A 39 5.93 -9.02 20.78
C GLU A 39 4.86 -7.93 20.81
N ALA A 40 3.78 -8.13 20.06
CA ALA A 40 2.63 -7.24 20.05
C ALA A 40 1.34 -8.05 20.18
N LEU A 41 0.37 -7.52 20.93
CA LEU A 41 -0.99 -8.06 20.95
C LEU A 41 -1.66 -7.76 19.60
N VAL A 42 -2.15 -8.79 18.92
CA VAL A 42 -2.88 -8.69 17.65
C VAL A 42 -4.38 -8.68 17.90
N TYR A 43 -4.86 -9.57 18.78
CA TYR A 43 -6.28 -9.71 19.05
C TYR A 43 -6.52 -10.17 20.50
N GLY A 44 -7.54 -9.58 21.15
CA GLY A 44 -7.81 -9.73 22.59
C GLY A 44 -8.51 -11.03 23.00
N ASP A 45 -9.17 -11.69 22.05
CA ASP A 45 -9.87 -12.97 22.23
C ASP A 45 -9.48 -13.97 21.13
N ALA A 46 -8.88 -15.10 21.50
CA ALA A 46 -8.38 -16.07 20.53
C ALA A 46 -9.51 -16.85 19.84
N GLU A 47 -10.64 -17.07 20.50
CA GLU A 47 -11.77 -17.78 19.94
C GLU A 47 -12.45 -16.94 18.85
N GLU A 48 -12.68 -15.65 19.12
CA GLU A 48 -13.21 -14.72 18.12
C GLU A 48 -12.29 -14.62 16.90
N TYR A 49 -10.97 -14.46 17.11
CA TYR A 49 -9.97 -14.39 16.03
C TYR A 49 -9.98 -15.63 15.14
N LEU A 50 -10.05 -16.82 15.73
CA LEU A 50 -10.12 -18.07 14.96
C LEU A 50 -11.45 -18.19 14.22
N SER A 51 -12.53 -17.78 14.88
CA SER A 51 -13.87 -17.83 14.31
C SER A 51 -14.01 -16.85 13.14
N SER A 52 -13.32 -15.71 13.15
CA SER A 52 -13.45 -14.66 12.13
C SER A 52 -12.92 -15.08 10.77
N ALA A 53 -12.04 -16.08 10.71
CA ALA A 53 -11.52 -16.64 9.47
C ALA A 53 -12.64 -17.12 8.51
N ARG A 54 -13.82 -17.50 9.05
CA ARG A 54 -14.99 -17.89 8.25
C ARG A 54 -15.57 -16.75 7.40
N PHE A 55 -15.29 -15.51 7.77
CA PHE A 55 -15.73 -14.31 7.04
C PHE A 55 -14.69 -13.81 6.04
N ASN A 56 -13.53 -14.46 5.94
CA ASN A 56 -12.49 -14.06 5.03
C ASN A 56 -12.93 -14.32 3.58
N LYS A 57 -13.21 -13.24 2.83
CA LYS A 57 -13.47 -13.33 1.39
C LYS A 57 -12.16 -13.71 0.69
N PRO A 58 -12.15 -14.75 -0.15
CA PRO A 58 -10.99 -15.04 -0.98
C PRO A 58 -10.55 -13.83 -1.79
N GLY A 59 -9.23 -13.69 -1.94
CA GLY A 59 -8.64 -12.68 -2.80
C GLY A 59 -9.12 -12.80 -4.25
N THR A 60 -9.40 -11.66 -4.89
CA THR A 60 -9.60 -11.56 -6.33
C THR A 60 -8.26 -11.23 -6.97
N ILE A 61 -7.85 -11.98 -7.99
CA ILE A 61 -6.57 -11.79 -8.68
C ILE A 61 -6.78 -10.84 -9.87
N PRO A 62 -5.89 -9.86 -10.11
CA PRO A 62 -5.98 -8.99 -11.29
C PRO A 62 -5.80 -9.79 -12.58
N LEU A 63 -6.27 -9.23 -13.70
CA LEU A 63 -6.14 -9.82 -15.03
C LEU A 63 -4.69 -9.80 -15.53
N THR A 64 -3.94 -8.76 -15.15
CA THR A 64 -2.55 -8.55 -15.53
C THR A 64 -1.72 -8.15 -14.31
N PHE A 65 -0.52 -8.73 -14.17
CA PHE A 65 0.46 -8.29 -13.17
C PHE A 65 1.41 -7.25 -13.76
N GLN A 66 1.79 -6.27 -12.95
CA GLN A 66 2.62 -5.14 -13.39
C GLN A 66 4.13 -5.44 -13.30
N THR A 67 4.52 -6.33 -12.39
CA THR A 67 5.92 -6.62 -12.06
C THR A 67 6.10 -8.10 -11.71
N ASP A 68 7.35 -8.57 -11.79
CA ASP A 68 7.74 -9.89 -11.29
C ASP A 68 8.09 -9.83 -9.80
N VAL A 69 8.07 -10.99 -9.14
CA VAL A 69 8.61 -11.15 -7.78
C VAL A 69 10.13 -11.29 -7.88
N ARG A 70 10.88 -10.44 -7.17
CA ARG A 70 12.36 -10.45 -7.14
C ARG A 70 12.88 -10.62 -5.72
N ASP A 71 12.60 -9.64 -4.87
CA ASP A 71 13.11 -9.58 -3.48
C ASP A 71 12.01 -9.85 -2.44
N GLY A 72 10.75 -9.95 -2.86
CA GLY A 72 9.57 -10.18 -2.04
C GLY A 72 9.08 -8.95 -1.30
N CYS A 73 7.86 -9.01 -0.76
CA CYS A 73 7.28 -7.89 0.00
C CYS A 73 8.05 -7.60 1.30
N PRO A 74 8.34 -6.31 1.62
CA PRO A 74 7.90 -5.08 0.96
C PRO A 74 8.93 -4.46 0.00
N SER A 75 9.97 -5.20 -0.40
CA SER A 75 11.05 -4.69 -1.24
C SER A 75 10.65 -4.60 -2.72
N ASP A 76 9.74 -5.46 -3.17
CA ASP A 76 9.15 -5.38 -4.50
C ASP A 76 7.99 -4.37 -4.53
N CYS A 77 7.89 -3.61 -5.63
CA CYS A 77 6.82 -2.64 -5.87
C CYS A 77 5.95 -3.04 -7.07
N GLY A 78 4.68 -2.64 -7.06
CA GLY A 78 3.69 -2.95 -8.09
C GLY A 78 2.88 -4.22 -7.82
N LEU A 79 1.77 -4.38 -8.54
CA LEU A 79 0.90 -5.57 -8.45
C LEU A 79 1.59 -6.80 -9.06
N CYS A 80 2.45 -7.45 -8.28
CA CYS A 80 3.16 -8.68 -8.66
C CYS A 80 2.34 -9.95 -8.40
N PRO A 81 2.76 -11.14 -8.88
CA PRO A 81 2.07 -12.41 -8.62
C PRO A 81 1.88 -12.80 -7.14
N GLU A 82 2.63 -12.22 -6.21
CA GLU A 82 2.41 -12.40 -4.77
C GLU A 82 1.28 -11.53 -4.20
N HIS A 83 0.76 -10.55 -4.97
CA HIS A 83 -0.43 -9.80 -4.58
C HIS A 83 -1.67 -10.69 -4.66
N LYS A 84 -2.34 -10.80 -3.52
CA LYS A 84 -3.53 -11.64 -3.35
C LYS A 84 -4.83 -10.87 -3.52
N GLN A 85 -4.78 -9.62 -3.96
CA GLN A 85 -5.97 -8.79 -4.14
C GLN A 85 -5.80 -7.83 -5.31
N HIS A 86 -6.88 -7.64 -6.06
CA HIS A 86 -7.02 -6.64 -7.11
C HIS A 86 -7.10 -5.23 -6.51
N ALA A 87 -6.91 -4.20 -7.33
CA ALA A 87 -6.99 -2.81 -6.88
C ALA A 87 -8.43 -2.29 -7.00
N CYS A 88 -9.14 -2.20 -5.87
CA CYS A 88 -10.51 -1.64 -5.85
C CYS A 88 -10.55 -0.11 -6.07
N LEU A 89 -9.44 0.59 -5.82
CA LEU A 89 -9.30 2.03 -6.02
C LEU A 89 -7.89 2.34 -6.52
N GLY A 90 -7.79 2.92 -7.71
CA GLY A 90 -6.54 3.49 -8.20
C GLY A 90 -6.34 4.89 -7.63
N ILE A 91 -5.15 5.16 -7.08
CA ILE A 91 -4.76 6.51 -6.66
C ILE A 91 -3.60 6.97 -7.53
N ILE A 92 -3.76 8.12 -8.19
CA ILE A 92 -2.71 8.73 -9.01
C ILE A 92 -2.33 10.06 -8.37
N GLU A 93 -1.13 10.12 -7.80
CA GLU A 93 -0.54 11.38 -7.35
C GLU A 93 -0.07 12.20 -8.54
N VAL A 94 -0.80 13.27 -8.86
CA VAL A 94 -0.55 14.05 -10.08
C VAL A 94 0.54 15.10 -9.89
N ASN A 95 0.71 15.60 -8.67
CA ASN A 95 1.73 16.56 -8.29
C ASN A 95 1.97 16.51 -6.79
N THR A 96 3.04 17.15 -6.30
CA THR A 96 3.24 17.44 -4.87
C THR A 96 2.89 18.88 -4.50
N GLY A 97 2.62 19.73 -5.49
CA GLY A 97 2.31 21.13 -5.27
C GLY A 97 0.97 21.29 -4.57
N CYS A 98 0.93 22.09 -3.50
CA CYS A 98 -0.30 22.44 -2.81
C CYS A 98 -0.35 23.96 -2.60
N ASN A 99 -1.53 24.57 -2.72
CA ASN A 99 -1.73 25.98 -2.40
C ASN A 99 -1.93 26.23 -0.89
N LEU A 100 -1.76 25.19 -0.07
CA LEU A 100 -1.82 25.21 1.38
C LEU A 100 -0.62 24.47 1.97
N ASP A 101 0.04 25.09 2.96
CA ASP A 101 1.20 24.51 3.67
C ASP A 101 0.79 24.11 5.10
N TRP A 102 0.00 23.05 5.23
CA TRP A 102 -0.52 22.61 6.54
C TRP A 102 0.52 21.77 7.30
N PRO A 103 0.82 22.10 8.59
CA PRO A 103 1.84 21.38 9.38
C PRO A 103 1.45 19.94 9.74
N ILE A 104 0.20 19.54 9.46
CA ILE A 104 -0.33 18.20 9.70
C ILE A 104 -0.51 17.38 8.41
N CYS A 105 -0.06 17.90 7.26
CA CYS A 105 -0.21 17.23 5.98
C CYS A 105 0.65 15.97 5.94
N PHE A 106 0.00 14.80 5.85
CA PHE A 106 0.71 13.51 5.77
C PHE A 106 1.56 13.38 4.50
N ALA A 107 1.10 13.96 3.38
CA ALA A 107 1.79 13.91 2.10
C ALA A 107 2.99 14.89 2.03
N ASP A 108 3.17 15.74 3.07
CA ASP A 108 4.15 16.82 3.08
C ASP A 108 4.11 17.62 1.77
N SER A 109 2.89 17.98 1.36
CA SER A 109 2.60 18.72 0.13
C SER A 109 2.58 20.21 0.40
N GLY A 110 2.99 21.01 -0.58
CA GLY A 110 3.20 22.44 -0.38
C GLY A 110 4.14 23.06 -1.40
N HIS A 111 4.81 24.14 -1.00
CA HIS A 111 5.83 24.81 -1.81
C HIS A 111 7.21 24.15 -1.64
N HIS A 112 7.39 23.00 -2.27
CA HIS A 112 8.67 22.27 -2.28
C HIS A 112 9.45 22.59 -3.56
N SER A 113 10.73 22.98 -3.41
CA SER A 113 11.61 23.27 -4.55
C SER A 113 11.93 22.04 -5.39
N ASP A 114 11.80 20.85 -4.79
CA ASP A 114 12.01 19.52 -5.38
C ASP A 114 10.69 18.79 -5.68
N GLY A 115 9.56 19.52 -5.68
CA GLY A 115 8.27 18.96 -6.03
C GLY A 115 8.15 18.51 -7.49
N TYR A 116 7.16 17.67 -7.78
CA TYR A 116 6.91 17.16 -9.13
C TYR A 116 5.48 17.47 -9.61
N SER A 117 5.29 17.37 -10.92
CA SER A 117 4.00 17.33 -11.59
C SER A 117 4.13 16.40 -12.78
N ILE A 118 3.28 15.38 -12.86
CA ILE A 118 3.37 14.37 -13.91
C ILE A 118 2.86 14.94 -15.24
N THR A 119 3.37 14.44 -16.36
CA THR A 119 2.85 14.79 -17.67
C THR A 119 1.50 14.11 -17.91
N HIS A 120 0.71 14.66 -18.83
CA HIS A 120 -0.52 14.01 -19.29
C HIS A 120 -0.26 12.59 -19.82
N GLU A 121 0.87 12.38 -20.52
CA GLU A 121 1.27 11.06 -21.01
C GLU A 121 1.59 10.09 -19.87
N GLN A 122 2.30 10.54 -18.82
CA GLN A 122 2.54 9.71 -17.63
C GLN A 122 1.23 9.31 -16.96
N CYS A 123 0.31 10.25 -16.79
CA CYS A 123 -1.02 10.00 -16.24
C CYS A 123 -1.81 8.98 -17.09
N ALA A 124 -1.80 9.14 -18.41
CA ALA A 124 -2.45 8.21 -19.33
C ALA A 124 -1.88 6.79 -19.21
N ARG A 125 -0.55 6.63 -19.17
CA ARG A 125 0.09 5.32 -18.97
C ARG A 125 -0.28 4.66 -17.64
N MET A 126 -0.45 5.44 -16.58
CA MET A 126 -0.90 4.92 -15.28
C MET A 126 -2.34 4.44 -15.33
N LEU A 127 -3.22 5.17 -16.02
CA LEU A 127 -4.61 4.77 -16.25
C LEU A 127 -4.69 3.51 -17.11
N ASP A 128 -3.92 3.44 -18.21
CA ASP A 128 -3.85 2.26 -19.08
C ASP A 128 -3.39 1.02 -18.31
N ALA A 129 -2.38 1.17 -17.44
CA ALA A 129 -1.92 0.10 -16.58
C ALA A 129 -3.00 -0.36 -15.58
N PHE A 130 -3.76 0.57 -14.99
CA PHE A 130 -4.85 0.25 -14.08
C PHE A 130 -5.98 -0.50 -14.79
N VAL A 131 -6.40 -0.03 -15.96
CA VAL A 131 -7.40 -0.70 -16.80
C VAL A 131 -6.93 -2.08 -17.26
N ALA A 132 -5.65 -2.25 -17.63
CA ALA A 132 -5.11 -3.56 -17.98
C ALA A 132 -5.10 -4.56 -16.82
N CYS A 133 -4.95 -4.08 -15.58
CA CYS A 133 -4.98 -4.91 -14.37
C CYS A 133 -6.41 -5.32 -14.00
N GLU A 134 -7.36 -4.39 -14.04
CA GLU A 134 -8.71 -4.59 -13.51
C GLU A 134 -9.75 -4.98 -14.57
N GLY A 135 -9.50 -4.64 -15.83
CA GLY A 135 -10.48 -4.74 -16.92
C GLY A 135 -11.54 -3.65 -16.80
N GLU A 136 -12.41 -3.77 -15.80
CA GLU A 136 -13.41 -2.77 -15.44
C GLU A 136 -12.94 -1.99 -14.22
N ALA A 137 -12.13 -0.95 -14.44
CA ALA A 137 -11.67 -0.05 -13.39
C ALA A 137 -12.83 0.80 -12.85
N GLU A 138 -13.29 0.51 -11.63
CA GLU A 138 -14.48 1.15 -11.06
C GLU A 138 -14.25 2.60 -10.62
N VAL A 139 -13.13 2.85 -9.91
CA VAL A 139 -12.86 4.16 -9.30
C VAL A 139 -11.39 4.53 -9.41
N VAL A 140 -11.13 5.77 -9.83
CA VAL A 140 -9.82 6.42 -9.77
C VAL A 140 -9.91 7.71 -8.96
N MET A 141 -8.93 7.93 -8.09
CA MET A 141 -8.76 9.16 -7.33
C MET A 141 -7.46 9.84 -7.75
N PHE A 142 -7.56 11.08 -8.22
CA PHE A 142 -6.40 11.93 -8.42
C PHE A 142 -6.05 12.62 -7.10
N SER A 143 -4.79 12.49 -6.69
CA SER A 143 -4.29 12.89 -5.37
C SER A 143 -2.90 13.54 -5.48
N GLY A 144 -2.13 13.52 -4.38
CA GLY A 144 -0.83 14.17 -4.24
C GLY A 144 -0.92 15.41 -3.36
N GLY A 145 -0.53 16.58 -3.87
CA GLY A 145 -0.78 17.87 -3.24
C GLY A 145 -2.22 18.32 -3.41
N GLU A 146 -2.41 19.47 -4.06
CA GLU A 146 -3.73 19.91 -4.51
C GLU A 146 -3.87 19.53 -6.00
N PRO A 147 -4.66 18.50 -6.34
CA PRO A 147 -4.74 18.04 -7.71
C PRO A 147 -5.21 19.15 -8.65
N THR A 148 -6.17 19.97 -8.24
CA THR A 148 -6.85 20.95 -9.11
C THR A 148 -5.94 22.06 -9.65
N ILE A 149 -4.79 22.32 -9.01
CA ILE A 149 -3.81 23.30 -9.49
C ILE A 149 -2.89 22.74 -10.60
N HIS A 150 -3.04 21.46 -10.96
CA HIS A 150 -2.25 20.85 -12.01
C HIS A 150 -2.49 21.50 -13.38
N LYS A 151 -1.46 22.12 -13.96
CA LYS A 151 -1.56 23.00 -15.14
C LYS A 151 -2.02 22.32 -16.43
N HIS A 152 -1.81 21.00 -16.56
CA HIS A 152 -1.94 20.31 -17.84
C HIS A 152 -2.87 19.09 -17.84
N ILE A 153 -3.47 18.72 -16.70
CA ILE A 153 -4.35 17.53 -16.62
C ILE A 153 -5.82 17.93 -16.76
N TRP A 154 -6.23 19.07 -16.20
CA TRP A 154 -7.64 19.49 -16.19
C TRP A 154 -8.01 20.47 -17.29
N THR A 155 -7.02 21.08 -17.94
CA THR A 155 -7.24 22.05 -19.01
C THR A 155 -7.32 21.32 -20.34
N SER A 156 -8.46 21.42 -21.01
CA SER A 156 -8.61 20.97 -22.39
C SER A 156 -7.62 21.69 -23.30
N SER A 157 -6.88 20.92 -24.11
CA SER A 157 -6.08 21.45 -25.21
C SER A 157 -6.98 22.22 -26.18
N THR A 158 -7.01 23.54 -26.06
CA THR A 158 -7.35 24.44 -27.17
C THR A 158 -6.14 24.62 -28.06
#